data_AF-A0A9D1S1W6-F1
#
_entry.id   AF-A0A9D1S1W6-F1
#
_cell.length_a   1.000
_cell.length_b   1.000
_cell.length_c   1.000
_cell.angle_alpha   90.00
_cell.angle_beta   90.00
_cell.angle_gamma   90.00
#
_symmetry.space_group_name_H-M   'P 1'
#
loop_
_entity.id
_entity.type
_entity.pdbx_description
1 polymer ?
#
loop_
_entity_poly.entity_id
_entity_poly.type
_entity_poly.pdbx_seq_one_letter_code
_entity_poly.pdbx_strand_id
1 'polypeptide(L)'
;MDEKLLDEEVKPVYQRLKSVLETGDIVAATFYSSGKLARKTNFPGMSFNAYVHVRPHGRDALDTDELPVKDKLTGATAFTKQCFWLNAPYVLSIIKDKETKYK
;
A
#
# COMPACT_ATOMS: atom_id res chain seq x y z
N MET A 1 -3.39 14.47 -11.69
CA MET A 1 -4.04 14.44 -10.38
C MET A 1 -4.07 15.86 -9.88
N ASP A 2 -5.24 16.41 -9.62
CA ASP A 2 -5.37 17.76 -9.06
C ASP A 2 -5.10 17.77 -7.55
N GLU A 3 -4.90 18.97 -7.00
CA GLU A 3 -4.54 19.19 -5.59
C GLU A 3 -5.65 18.75 -4.63
N LYS A 4 -6.92 18.97 -5.00
CA LYS A 4 -8.06 18.59 -4.18
C LYS A 4 -8.09 17.07 -3.98
N LEU A 5 -7.86 16.30 -5.04
CA LEU A 5 -7.76 14.83 -4.96
C LEU A 5 -6.58 14.38 -4.09
N LEU A 6 -5.44 15.07 -4.15
CA LEU A 6 -4.30 14.76 -3.29
C LEU A 6 -4.66 14.91 -1.80
N ASP A 7 -5.32 16.01 -1.45
CA ASP A 7 -5.67 16.30 -0.06
C ASP A 7 -6.83 15.44 0.47
N GLU A 8 -7.84 15.18 -0.35
CA GLU A 8 -9.04 14.46 0.10
C GLU A 8 -8.88 12.94 0.04
N GLU A 9 -8.10 12.41 -0.92
CA GLU A 9 -8.08 10.97 -1.20
C GLU A 9 -6.72 10.32 -0.97
N VAL A 10 -5.61 10.98 -1.37
CA VAL A 10 -4.26 10.40 -1.23
C VAL A 10 -3.70 10.60 0.18
N LYS A 11 -3.90 11.78 0.77
CA LYS A 11 -3.43 12.11 2.12
C LYS A 11 -3.97 11.15 3.20
N PRO A 12 -5.25 10.72 3.19
CA PRO A 12 -5.73 9.70 4.12
C PRO A 12 -5.00 8.36 4.00
N VAL A 13 -4.60 7.95 2.79
CA VAL A 13 -3.81 6.72 2.57
C VAL A 13 -2.44 6.85 3.22
N TYR A 14 -1.77 7.97 3.01
CA TYR A 14 -0.49 8.27 3.66
C TYR A 14 -0.63 8.29 5.18
N GLN A 15 -1.64 8.98 5.72
CA GLN A 15 -1.88 9.06 7.16
C GLN A 15 -2.16 7.68 7.77
N ARG A 16 -2.93 6.84 7.08
CA ARG A 16 -3.18 5.46 7.52
C ARG A 16 -1.90 4.63 7.53
N LEU A 17 -1.10 4.70 6.47
CA LEU A 17 0.20 4.00 6.41
C LEU A 17 1.11 4.47 7.55
N LYS A 18 1.24 5.78 7.74
CA LYS A 18 2.05 6.38 8.80
C LYS A 18 1.61 5.89 10.19
N SER A 19 0.32 5.92 10.48
CA SER A 19 -0.24 5.42 11.74
C SER A 19 0.05 3.93 11.97
N VAL A 20 -0.05 3.10 10.92
CA VAL A 20 0.28 1.66 11.02
C VAL A 20 1.77 1.45 11.34
N LEU A 21 2.66 2.22 10.72
CA LEU A 21 4.10 2.15 10.99
C LEU A 21 4.46 2.64 12.39
N GLU A 22 3.93 3.79 12.81
CA GLU A 22 4.19 4.38 14.13
C GLU A 22 3.66 3.52 15.28
N THR A 23 2.55 2.83 15.06
CA THR A 23 1.96 1.95 16.07
C THR A 23 2.53 0.53 16.02
N GLY A 24 3.32 0.16 15.01
CA GLY A 24 3.80 -1.20 14.81
C GLY A 24 2.69 -2.23 14.52
N ASP A 25 1.49 -1.79 14.13
CA ASP A 25 0.34 -2.66 13.84
C ASP A 25 0.38 -3.16 12.39
N ILE A 26 1.52 -3.68 11.92
CA ILE A 26 1.79 -3.91 10.50
C ILE A 26 1.14 -5.20 10.00
N VAL A 27 1.40 -6.32 10.66
CA VAL A 27 0.85 -7.63 10.28
C VAL A 27 -0.48 -7.86 10.99
N ALA A 28 -1.56 -7.94 10.21
CA ALA A 28 -2.90 -8.22 10.70
C ALA A 28 -3.13 -9.71 10.98
N ALA A 29 -2.58 -10.57 10.13
CA ALA A 29 -2.71 -12.02 10.25
C ALA A 29 -1.62 -12.75 9.45
N THR A 30 -1.31 -13.97 9.87
CA THR A 30 -0.46 -14.91 9.13
C THR A 30 -1.27 -16.13 8.71
N PHE A 31 -1.06 -16.62 7.50
CA PHE A 31 -1.78 -17.78 6.97
C PHE A 31 -0.91 -18.53 5.96
N TYR A 32 -1.23 -19.79 5.67
CA TYR A 32 -0.54 -20.54 4.62
C TYR A 32 -1.20 -20.31 3.26
N SER A 33 -0.38 -20.01 2.25
CA SER A 33 -0.80 -19.86 0.86
C SER A 33 0.20 -20.56 -0.04
N SER A 34 -0.27 -21.49 -0.87
CA SER A 34 0.57 -22.30 -1.77
C SER A 34 1.80 -22.92 -1.08
N GLY A 35 1.58 -23.47 0.13
CA GLY A 35 2.63 -24.11 0.94
C GLY A 35 3.63 -23.15 1.61
N LYS A 36 3.44 -21.84 1.49
CA LYS A 36 4.30 -20.81 2.10
C LYS A 36 3.55 -19.99 3.13
N LEU A 37 4.25 -19.55 4.17
CA LEU A 37 3.69 -18.61 5.15
C LEU A 37 3.52 -17.24 4.48
N ALA A 38 2.29 -16.76 4.41
CA ALA A 38 1.89 -15.46 3.90
C ALA A 38 1.45 -14.54 5.05
N ARG A 39 1.50 -13.23 4.80
CA ARG A 39 1.14 -12.18 5.75
C ARG A 39 0.06 -11.30 5.14
N LYS A 40 -1.02 -11.05 5.88
CA LYS A 40 -1.97 -9.97 5.61
C LYS A 40 -1.52 -8.75 6.42
N THR A 41 -1.44 -7.59 5.80
CA THR A 41 -1.04 -6.34 6.47
C THR A 41 -2.24 -5.45 6.75
N ASN A 42 -2.08 -4.50 7.67
CA ASN A 42 -3.00 -3.40 7.91
C ASN A 42 -2.73 -2.18 7.03
N PHE A 43 -1.79 -2.28 6.09
CA PHE A 43 -1.51 -1.21 5.13
C PHE A 43 -2.73 -0.96 4.23
N PRO A 44 -2.89 0.27 3.72
CA PRO A 44 -3.96 0.59 2.76
C PRO A 44 -3.86 -0.29 1.52
N GLY A 45 -4.81 -1.22 1.36
CA GLY A 45 -4.94 -2.03 0.17
C GLY A 45 -5.71 -1.31 -0.94
N MET A 46 -5.83 -1.95 -2.10
CA MET A 46 -6.54 -1.39 -3.27
C MET A 46 -8.02 -1.07 -3.00
N SER A 47 -8.64 -1.70 -1.99
CA SER A 47 -10.03 -1.42 -1.59
C SER A 47 -10.17 -0.24 -0.62
N PHE A 48 -9.06 0.35 -0.14
CA PHE A 48 -9.11 1.45 0.82
C PHE A 48 -9.64 2.73 0.18
N ASN A 49 -9.25 3.02 -1.06
CA ASN A 49 -9.84 4.09 -1.89
C ASN A 49 -9.73 3.73 -3.38
N ALA A 50 -10.24 4.61 -4.25
CA ALA A 50 -10.25 4.40 -5.69
C ALA A 50 -8.91 4.69 -6.40
N TYR A 51 -7.94 5.33 -5.72
CA TYR A 51 -6.83 6.02 -6.39
C TYR A 51 -5.47 5.39 -6.16
N VAL A 52 -5.12 5.04 -4.92
CA VAL A 52 -3.79 4.58 -4.55
C VAL A 52 -3.82 3.50 -3.48
N HIS A 53 -2.81 2.64 -3.48
CA HIS A 53 -2.61 1.63 -2.44
C HIS A 53 -1.13 1.40 -2.14
N VAL A 54 -0.84 0.68 -1.06
CA VAL A 54 0.50 0.30 -0.65
C VAL A 54 0.71 -1.19 -0.95
N ARG A 55 1.78 -1.51 -1.66
CA ARG A 55 2.11 -2.90 -2.04
C ARG A 55 3.62 -3.13 -2.18
N PRO A 56 4.13 -4.36 -1.97
CA PRO A 56 5.55 -4.64 -2.14
C PRO A 56 6.06 -4.31 -3.55
N HIS A 57 7.28 -3.77 -3.61
CA HIS A 57 8.04 -3.57 -4.85
C HIS A 57 9.52 -3.99 -4.68
N GLY A 58 9.82 -4.76 -3.64
CA GLY A 58 11.12 -5.41 -3.48
C GLY A 58 11.32 -6.56 -4.47
N ARG A 59 12.58 -6.96 -4.66
CA ARG A 59 12.95 -8.10 -5.52
C ARG A 59 12.23 -9.39 -5.14
N ASP A 60 12.16 -9.64 -3.85
CA ASP A 60 11.49 -10.79 -3.24
C ASP A 60 11.07 -10.45 -1.80
N ALA A 61 10.59 -11.45 -1.04
CA ALA A 61 10.14 -11.26 0.33
C ALA A 61 11.27 -10.92 1.33
N LEU A 62 12.52 -11.21 0.98
CA LEU A 62 13.72 -10.96 1.80
C LEU A 62 14.32 -9.57 1.54
N ASP A 63 13.96 -8.93 0.42
CA ASP A 63 14.27 -7.53 0.16
C ASP A 63 13.46 -6.62 1.10
N THR A 64 14.05 -6.36 2.26
CA THR A 64 13.44 -5.72 3.42
C THR A 64 14.17 -4.43 3.78
N ASP A 65 13.46 -3.52 4.45
CA ASP A 65 14.01 -2.34 5.12
C ASP A 65 13.65 -2.38 6.61
N GLU A 66 14.43 -1.67 7.43
CA GLU A 66 14.19 -1.55 8.86
C GLU A 66 12.86 -0.85 9.15
N LEU A 67 12.12 -1.38 10.12
CA LEU A 67 10.91 -0.76 10.61
C LEU A 67 11.25 0.27 11.69
N PRO A 68 10.54 1.42 11.73
CA PRO A 68 10.75 2.43 12.77
C PRO A 68 10.33 1.91 14.17
N VAL A 69 9.38 0.98 14.20
CA VAL A 69 8.89 0.30 15.40
C VAL A 69 8.68 -1.16 15.05
N LYS A 70 9.03 -2.08 15.96
CA LYS A 70 8.82 -3.52 15.75
C LYS A 70 7.34 -3.84 15.51
N ASP A 71 7.08 -4.78 14.61
CA ASP A 71 5.73 -5.29 14.39
C ASP A 71 5.20 -5.97 15.67
N LYS A 72 3.98 -5.61 16.07
CA LYS A 72 3.35 -6.07 17.32
C LYS A 72 3.05 -7.56 17.32
N LEU A 73 2.60 -8.11 16.19
CA LEU A 73 2.15 -9.50 16.10
C LEU A 73 3.33 -10.46 15.94
N THR A 74 4.28 -10.13 15.07
CA THR A 74 5.39 -11.01 14.68
C THR A 74 6.71 -10.69 15.37
N GLY A 75 6.82 -9.51 16.00
CA GLY A 75 8.08 -9.02 16.58
C GLY A 75 9.13 -8.61 15.55
N ALA A 76 8.80 -8.59 14.25
CA ALA A 76 9.74 -8.28 13.19
C ALA A 76 10.27 -6.84 13.32
N THR A 77 11.57 -6.67 13.11
CA THR A 77 12.26 -5.35 13.11
C THR A 77 12.55 -4.84 11.70
N ALA A 78 12.28 -5.65 10.68
CA ALA A 78 12.39 -5.29 9.27
C ALA A 78 11.21 -5.88 8.50
N PHE A 79 10.83 -5.25 7.39
CA PHE A 79 9.70 -5.67 6.56
C PHE A 79 9.97 -5.46 5.08
N THR A 80 9.31 -6.24 4.22
CA THR A 80 9.53 -6.20 2.76
C THR A 80 9.28 -4.78 2.24
N LYS A 81 10.16 -4.29 1.35
CA LYS A 81 10.06 -2.95 0.78
C LYS A 81 8.70 -2.72 0.13
N GLN A 82 8.05 -1.63 0.53
CA GLN A 82 6.72 -1.22 0.04
C GLN A 82 6.82 0.02 -0.84
N CYS A 83 5.86 0.18 -1.76
CA CYS A 83 5.68 1.40 -2.54
C CYS A 83 4.20 1.79 -2.60
N PHE A 84 3.95 3.07 -2.91
CA PHE A 84 2.64 3.52 -3.34
C PHE A 84 2.42 3.16 -4.81
N TRP A 85 1.25 2.62 -5.10
CA TRP A 85 0.82 2.25 -6.45
C TRP A 85 -0.43 3.04 -6.80
N LEU A 86 -0.52 3.50 -8.04
CA LEU A 86 -1.78 3.98 -8.61
C LEU A 86 -2.68 2.78 -8.90
N ASN A 87 -3.95 2.89 -8.54
CA ASN A 87 -4.94 1.88 -8.84
C ASN A 87 -5.16 1.81 -10.36
N ALA A 88 -5.14 0.60 -10.92
CA ALA A 88 -5.31 0.41 -12.36
C ALA A 88 -6.62 1.04 -12.93
N PRO A 89 -7.78 0.98 -12.24
CA PRO A 89 -8.99 1.67 -12.70
C PRO A 89 -8.83 3.20 -12.82
N TYR A 90 -8.09 3.83 -11.91
CA TYR A 90 -7.82 5.26 -11.96
C TYR A 90 -6.89 5.64 -13.12
N VAL A 91 -5.86 4.84 -13.37
CA VAL A 91 -4.98 5.05 -14.54
C VAL A 91 -5.78 4.93 -15.83
N LEU A 92 -6.69 3.95 -15.91
CA LEU A 92 -7.56 3.75 -17.07
C LEU A 92 -8.50 4.94 -17.32
N SER A 93 -9.06 5.56 -16.26
CA SER A 93 -9.93 6.72 -16.43
C SER A 93 -9.17 7.91 -17.02
N ILE A 94 -7.94 8.17 -16.56
CA ILE A 94 -7.09 9.23 -17.11
C ILE A 94 -6.82 9.04 -18.60
N ILE A 95 -6.58 7.80 -19.04
CA ILE A 95 -6.31 7.49 -20.45
C ILE A 95 -7.56 7.73 -21.30
N LYS A 96 -8.74 7.24 -20.87
CA LYS A 96 -10.01 7.41 -21.58
C LYS A 96 -10.45 8.87 -21.68
N ASP A 97 -10.23 9.65 -20.64
CA ASP A 97 -10.55 11.08 -20.64
C ASP A 97 -9.70 11.84 -21.67
N LYS A 98 -8.44 11.45 -21.84
CA LYS A 98 -7.55 12.03 -22.85
C LYS A 98 -7.98 11.65 -24.27
N GLU A 99 -8.31 10.39 -24.52
CA GLU A 99 -8.79 9.96 -25.85
C GLU A 99 -10.05 10.72 -26.30
N THR A 100 -10.92 11.08 -25.36
CA THR A 100 -12.14 11.83 -25.63
C THR A 100 -11.88 13.31 -25.95
N LYS A 101 -10.77 13.88 -25.47
CA LYS A 101 -10.39 15.29 -25.73
C LYS A 101 -9.71 15.54 -27.07
N TYR A 102 -9.25 14.49 -27.74
CA TYR A 102 -8.57 14.56 -29.05
C TYR A 102 -9.40 13.92 -30.17
N LYS A 103 -10.68 13.64 -29.92
CA LYS A 103 -11.70 13.34 -30.92
C LYS A 103 -12.61 14.55 -31.10
#